data_AF-A0AAW1YQB2-F1
#
_entry.id   AF-A0AAW1YQB2-F1
#
_cell.length_a   1.000
_cell.length_b   1.000
_cell.length_c   1.000
_cell.angle_alpha   90.00
_cell.angle_beta   90.00
_cell.angle_gamma   90.00
#
_symmetry.space_group_name_H-M   'P 1'
#
loop_
_entity.id
_entity.type
_entity.pdbx_description
1 polymer ?
#
loop_
_entity_poly.entity_id
_entity_poly.type
_entity_poly.pdbx_seq_one_letter_code
_entity_poly.pdbx_strand_id
1 'polypeptide(L)'
;MAPKFLQLLLVLSFQLRLSFSGQTSVMESVPDLQSSMYVTVDGYPCVRLLNLSGEIGCSNPGREKVVAPIIRLKDSNELSQLSAVLLSVEEIEIFFARILNDTTFGRNVAGVLVESGPESQNKLKGFSPALKFPQSDFAPYRSINYEWNPIGSGIMWNTYNFPVFLLSQSSTLTLQEAALNNEKNKKSYTADVAEFDLVMQTMKAGTHDSESCLKENTCLPLGGYSVWSSLPPINISSSEQSKPIILAVASMDSASFFRDKNLGADSPVSGLIALLAAVDALSKVDSVDDFDKQLVFIVFTGEAWGYLGSRRFLLELDLQSDAVSGLNYSLIETVVEIGSVGKVLNQEAKNFFVHTAGTSSATNETLDALRFAKDSVKSDHINVLSANASNPGIPPSSFMAFLRKNSLTSGVVLEDLILPSPTSSTTVTLMVYQI
;
A
#
# COMPACT_ATOMS: atom_id res chain seq x y z
N MET A 1 -83.08 11.68 -1.67
CA MET A 1 -82.50 10.40 -1.23
C MET A 1 -81.44 9.94 -2.23
N ALA A 2 -80.31 10.64 -2.19
CA ALA A 2 -78.98 10.17 -2.56
C ALA A 2 -78.17 10.47 -1.30
N PRO A 3 -77.56 9.48 -0.61
CA PRO A 3 -76.17 9.14 -0.93
C PRO A 3 -75.72 7.77 -0.37
N LYS A 4 -75.66 6.67 -1.14
CA LYS A 4 -74.93 5.45 -0.68
C LYS A 4 -74.26 4.61 -1.77
N PHE A 5 -74.44 4.91 -3.06
CA PHE A 5 -73.90 4.05 -4.13
C PHE A 5 -72.56 4.50 -4.75
N LEU A 6 -72.08 5.72 -4.48
CA LEU A 6 -70.86 6.24 -5.10
C LEU A 6 -69.57 5.93 -4.31
N GLN A 7 -69.66 5.49 -3.06
CA GLN A 7 -68.48 5.15 -2.24
C GLN A 7 -68.00 3.70 -2.42
N LEU A 8 -68.81 2.79 -2.97
CA LEU A 8 -68.39 1.40 -3.17
C LEU A 8 -67.57 1.19 -4.45
N LEU A 9 -67.75 2.06 -5.46
CA LEU A 9 -67.01 1.97 -6.73
C LEU A 9 -65.60 2.58 -6.68
N LEU A 10 -65.28 3.39 -5.65
CA LEU A 10 -63.96 3.98 -5.46
C LEU A 10 -63.02 3.11 -4.61
N VAL A 11 -63.54 2.09 -3.92
CA VAL A 11 -62.72 1.13 -3.15
C VAL A 11 -62.30 -0.08 -3.99
N LEU A 12 -63.07 -0.41 -5.05
CA LEU A 12 -62.77 -1.52 -5.95
C LEU A 12 -61.79 -1.17 -7.09
N SER A 13 -61.55 0.11 -7.35
CA SER A 13 -60.57 0.57 -8.36
C SER A 13 -59.16 0.77 -7.81
N PHE A 14 -58.95 0.65 -6.49
CA PHE A 14 -57.64 0.80 -5.84
C PHE A 14 -57.00 -0.52 -5.36
N GLN A 15 -57.65 -1.68 -5.60
CA GLN A 15 -57.17 -3.00 -5.13
C GLN A 15 -56.67 -3.93 -6.24
N LEU A 16 -56.43 -3.43 -7.46
CA LEU A 16 -56.03 -4.27 -8.59
C LEU A 16 -54.90 -3.64 -9.43
N ARG A 17 -53.85 -3.13 -8.77
CA ARG A 17 -52.52 -2.90 -9.38
C ARG A 17 -51.39 -3.02 -8.36
N LEU A 18 -51.25 -4.19 -7.75
CA LEU A 18 -49.97 -4.64 -7.17
C LEU A 18 -49.81 -6.13 -7.48
N SER A 19 -49.97 -6.49 -8.76
CA SER A 19 -49.25 -7.65 -9.28
C SER A 19 -47.84 -7.15 -9.52
N PHE A 20 -46.92 -7.50 -8.61
CA PHE A 20 -45.50 -7.49 -8.89
C PHE A 20 -45.30 -8.46 -10.06
N SER A 21 -45.44 -7.93 -11.28
CA SER A 21 -44.96 -8.59 -12.48
C SER A 21 -43.47 -8.69 -12.29
N GLY A 22 -43.00 -9.85 -11.80
CA GLY A 22 -41.62 -10.25 -12.00
C GLY A 22 -41.33 -10.01 -13.47
N GLN A 23 -40.47 -9.03 -13.74
CA GLN A 23 -40.07 -8.68 -15.08
C GLN A 23 -39.34 -9.92 -15.59
N THR A 24 -40.06 -10.76 -16.32
CA THR A 24 -39.48 -11.88 -17.03
C THR A 24 -38.64 -11.23 -18.12
N SER A 25 -37.35 -11.08 -17.85
CA SER A 25 -36.39 -10.74 -18.89
C SER A 25 -36.54 -11.82 -19.95
N VAL A 26 -37.08 -11.46 -21.11
CA VAL A 26 -37.09 -12.36 -22.26
C VAL A 26 -35.62 -12.56 -22.61
N MET A 27 -35.12 -13.78 -22.41
CA MET A 27 -33.75 -14.13 -22.77
C MET A 27 -33.72 -14.37 -24.28
N GLU A 28 -33.28 -13.38 -25.06
CA GLU A 28 -33.29 -13.43 -26.52
C GLU A 28 -31.94 -13.88 -27.08
N SER A 29 -30.88 -13.87 -26.27
CA SER A 29 -29.51 -14.17 -26.67
C SER A 29 -28.70 -14.90 -25.59
N VAL A 30 -27.55 -15.48 -25.98
CA VAL A 30 -26.59 -16.10 -25.06
C VAL A 30 -26.07 -15.09 -24.00
N PRO A 31 -25.74 -13.83 -24.36
CA PRO A 31 -25.45 -12.80 -23.38
C PRO A 31 -26.57 -12.57 -22.35
N ASP A 32 -27.84 -12.59 -22.75
CA ASP A 32 -28.95 -12.37 -21.81
C ASP A 32 -29.08 -13.51 -20.80
N LEU A 33 -28.82 -14.74 -21.24
CA LEU A 33 -28.73 -15.90 -20.35
C LEU A 33 -27.54 -15.74 -19.38
N GLN A 34 -26.38 -15.35 -19.89
CA GLN A 34 -25.19 -15.13 -19.06
C GLN A 34 -25.44 -14.05 -18.00
N SER A 35 -26.03 -12.91 -18.37
CA SER A 35 -26.37 -11.83 -17.44
C SER A 35 -27.47 -12.21 -16.43
N SER A 36 -28.28 -13.22 -16.74
CA SER A 36 -29.28 -13.76 -15.80
C SER A 36 -28.68 -14.79 -14.83
N MET A 37 -27.55 -15.42 -15.18
CA MET A 37 -26.87 -16.43 -14.38
C MET A 37 -25.73 -15.87 -13.52
N TYR A 38 -25.02 -14.86 -14.04
CA TYR A 38 -23.81 -14.31 -13.42
C TYR A 38 -24.04 -12.90 -12.91
N VAL A 39 -23.57 -12.64 -11.70
CA VAL A 39 -23.47 -11.29 -11.14
C VAL A 39 -22.01 -10.93 -11.07
N THR A 40 -21.64 -9.81 -11.70
CA THR A 40 -20.26 -9.29 -11.64
C THR A 40 -19.94 -8.80 -10.24
N VAL A 41 -18.80 -9.23 -9.71
CA VAL A 41 -18.29 -8.84 -8.40
C VAL A 41 -17.02 -8.02 -8.63
N ASP A 42 -17.05 -6.75 -8.23
CA ASP A 42 -15.91 -5.85 -8.33
C ASP A 42 -15.02 -5.97 -7.08
N GLY A 43 -13.71 -6.04 -7.30
CA GLY A 43 -12.74 -6.08 -6.21
C GLY A 43 -11.30 -5.87 -6.67
N TYR A 44 -10.43 -5.68 -5.70
CA TYR A 44 -8.99 -5.49 -5.89
C TYR A 44 -8.27 -6.79 -5.57
N PRO A 45 -7.53 -7.39 -6.53
CA PRO A 45 -6.86 -8.65 -6.31
C PRO A 45 -5.59 -8.52 -5.47
N CYS A 46 -5.32 -9.54 -4.67
CA CYS A 46 -3.95 -9.91 -4.31
C CYS A 46 -3.31 -10.62 -5.52
N VAL A 47 -2.07 -10.27 -5.85
CA VAL A 47 -1.41 -10.75 -7.07
C VAL A 47 -0.16 -11.59 -6.75
N ARG A 48 0.27 -12.38 -7.71
CA ARG A 48 1.51 -13.16 -7.64
C ARG A 48 2.70 -12.30 -8.03
N LEU A 49 3.71 -12.26 -7.17
CA LEU A 49 5.02 -11.65 -7.44
C LEU A 49 6.12 -12.69 -7.25
N LEU A 50 7.26 -12.45 -7.91
CA LEU A 50 8.39 -13.37 -7.92
C LEU A 50 9.64 -12.65 -7.43
N ASN A 51 10.45 -13.36 -6.65
CA ASN A 51 11.81 -12.97 -6.30
C ASN A 51 12.78 -14.12 -6.65
N LEU A 52 14.06 -13.96 -6.29
CA LEU A 52 15.07 -14.99 -6.55
C LEU A 52 14.85 -16.27 -5.74
N SER A 53 14.16 -16.17 -4.60
CA SER A 53 13.87 -17.29 -3.68
C SER A 53 12.56 -18.01 -4.00
N GLY A 54 11.71 -17.44 -4.86
CA GLY A 54 10.45 -18.04 -5.29
C GLY A 54 9.28 -17.06 -5.37
N GLU A 55 8.12 -17.52 -4.93
CA GLU A 55 6.81 -16.91 -5.17
C GLU A 55 6.23 -16.27 -3.91
N ILE A 56 5.62 -15.09 -4.04
CA ILE A 56 4.87 -14.44 -2.96
C ILE A 56 3.50 -13.96 -3.46
N GLY A 57 2.57 -13.75 -2.54
CA GLY A 57 1.22 -13.30 -2.84
C GLY A 57 0.33 -14.43 -3.36
N CYS A 58 -0.72 -14.07 -4.07
CA CYS A 58 -1.85 -14.95 -4.35
C CYS A 58 -1.88 -15.43 -5.80
N SER A 59 -2.33 -16.66 -6.03
CA SER A 59 -2.57 -17.17 -7.38
C SER A 59 -3.89 -17.90 -7.47
N ASN A 60 -4.56 -17.81 -8.61
CA ASN A 60 -5.55 -18.81 -8.98
C ASN A 60 -4.84 -20.15 -9.23
N PRO A 61 -5.27 -21.29 -8.65
CA PRO A 61 -4.62 -22.58 -8.90
C PRO A 61 -4.78 -23.01 -10.36
N GLY A 62 -3.67 -22.91 -11.10
CA GLY A 62 -3.63 -23.25 -12.51
C GLY A 62 -4.16 -22.12 -13.41
N ARG A 63 -4.66 -22.50 -14.59
CA ARG A 63 -5.24 -21.57 -15.58
C ARG A 63 -6.75 -21.69 -15.70
N GLU A 64 -7.36 -22.56 -14.92
CA GLU A 64 -8.79 -22.81 -14.94
C GLU A 64 -9.52 -21.88 -13.96
N LYS A 65 -10.80 -21.66 -14.23
CA LYS A 65 -11.68 -20.91 -13.33
C LYS A 65 -11.83 -21.70 -12.03
N VAL A 66 -11.66 -21.04 -10.89
CA VAL A 66 -12.00 -21.64 -9.60
C VAL A 66 -13.42 -21.28 -9.24
N VAL A 67 -14.25 -22.31 -9.04
CA VAL A 67 -15.65 -22.15 -8.64
C VAL A 67 -15.85 -22.84 -7.31
N ALA A 68 -16.34 -22.11 -6.31
CA ALA A 68 -16.60 -22.67 -4.98
C ALA A 68 -17.79 -22.00 -4.28
N PRO A 69 -18.53 -22.75 -3.45
CA PRO A 69 -19.64 -22.20 -2.67
C PRO A 69 -19.15 -21.14 -1.69
N ILE A 70 -19.91 -20.05 -1.60
CA ILE A 70 -19.58 -18.93 -0.71
C ILE A 70 -19.99 -19.28 0.72
N ILE A 71 -19.08 -19.11 1.66
CA ILE A 71 -19.33 -19.28 3.09
C ILE A 71 -18.84 -18.07 3.86
N ARG A 72 -19.58 -17.65 4.88
CA ARG A 72 -19.06 -16.68 5.86
C ARG A 72 -18.25 -17.42 6.92
N LEU A 73 -17.03 -16.93 7.19
CA LEU A 73 -16.25 -17.47 8.30
C LEU A 73 -16.97 -17.21 9.63
N LYS A 74 -17.06 -18.25 10.46
CA LYS A 74 -17.43 -18.17 11.88
C LYS A 74 -16.35 -18.92 12.64
N ASP A 75 -16.01 -18.46 13.85
CA ASP A 75 -14.84 -18.93 14.61
C ASP A 75 -14.71 -20.46 14.74
N SER A 76 -15.84 -21.19 14.74
CA SER A 76 -15.89 -22.65 14.88
C SER A 76 -15.98 -23.45 13.56
N ASN A 77 -15.92 -22.80 12.40
CA ASN A 77 -16.08 -23.50 11.12
C ASN A 77 -14.83 -24.33 10.80
N GLU A 78 -14.98 -25.65 10.75
CA GLU A 78 -14.12 -26.53 9.96
C GLU A 78 -14.62 -26.54 8.51
N LEU A 79 -13.69 -26.49 7.56
CA LEU A 79 -14.02 -26.59 6.14
C LEU A 79 -14.00 -28.06 5.75
N SER A 80 -15.15 -28.63 5.40
CA SER A 80 -15.27 -30.01 4.94
C SER A 80 -15.07 -30.16 3.42
N GLN A 81 -15.18 -29.07 2.67
CA GLN A 81 -15.05 -29.02 1.21
C GLN A 81 -14.45 -27.69 0.76
N LEU A 82 -13.95 -27.66 -0.49
CA LEU A 82 -13.47 -26.44 -1.14
C LEU A 82 -14.54 -25.35 -1.09
N SER A 83 -14.19 -24.21 -0.49
CA SER A 83 -15.12 -23.10 -0.25
C SER A 83 -14.48 -21.75 -0.55
N ALA A 84 -15.29 -20.80 -1.04
CA ALA A 84 -14.92 -19.40 -1.14
C ALA A 84 -15.26 -18.70 0.18
N VAL A 85 -14.25 -18.27 0.92
CA VAL A 85 -14.40 -17.75 2.28
C VAL A 85 -14.61 -16.24 2.25
N LEU A 86 -15.77 -15.79 2.72
CA LEU A 86 -16.08 -14.38 2.97
C LEU A 86 -15.70 -14.02 4.42
N LEU A 87 -14.85 -13.01 4.59
CA LEU A 87 -14.33 -12.57 5.89
C LEU A 87 -14.19 -11.05 5.97
N SER A 88 -14.26 -10.51 7.19
CA SER A 88 -14.07 -9.08 7.43
C SER A 88 -12.58 -8.70 7.47
N VAL A 89 -12.28 -7.41 7.32
CA VAL A 89 -10.88 -6.93 7.35
C VAL A 89 -10.18 -7.26 8.67
N GLU A 90 -10.92 -7.27 9.79
CA GLU A 90 -10.35 -7.59 11.10
C GLU A 90 -9.93 -9.07 11.23
N GLU A 91 -10.55 -9.96 10.46
CA GLU A 91 -10.33 -11.41 10.52
C GLU A 91 -9.13 -11.85 9.66
N ILE A 92 -8.62 -11.00 8.76
CA ILE A 92 -7.55 -11.32 7.80
C ILE A 92 -6.35 -11.96 8.52
N GLU A 93 -5.80 -11.29 9.53
CA GLU A 93 -4.56 -11.73 10.18
C GLU A 93 -4.73 -13.10 10.85
N ILE A 94 -5.81 -13.28 11.61
CA ILE A 94 -6.14 -14.53 12.30
C ILE A 94 -6.41 -15.65 11.29
N PHE A 95 -7.14 -15.35 10.22
CA PHE A 95 -7.49 -16.31 9.18
C PHE A 95 -6.26 -16.82 8.43
N PHE A 96 -5.37 -15.93 7.98
CA PHE A 96 -4.15 -16.33 7.29
C PHE A 96 -3.17 -17.04 8.21
N ALA A 97 -3.07 -16.65 9.49
CA ALA A 97 -2.31 -17.41 10.48
C ALA A 97 -2.86 -18.85 10.65
N ARG A 98 -4.18 -19.02 10.65
CA ARG A 98 -4.83 -20.34 10.70
C ARG A 98 -4.53 -21.18 9.47
N ILE A 99 -4.57 -20.60 8.27
CA ILE A 99 -4.23 -21.32 7.02
C ILE A 99 -2.81 -21.87 7.05
N LEU A 100 -1.86 -21.10 7.57
CA LEU A 100 -0.46 -21.51 7.64
C LEU A 100 -0.23 -22.61 8.69
N ASN A 101 -0.98 -22.58 9.80
CA ASN A 101 -0.84 -23.53 10.89
C ASN A 101 -1.65 -24.82 10.69
N ASP A 102 -2.79 -24.75 10.00
CA ASP A 102 -3.69 -25.88 9.73
C ASP A 102 -3.79 -26.16 8.23
N THR A 103 -2.92 -27.07 7.76
CA THR A 103 -2.88 -27.47 6.34
C THR A 103 -4.16 -28.14 5.86
N THR A 104 -4.94 -28.77 6.75
CA THR A 104 -6.21 -29.41 6.38
C THR A 104 -7.25 -28.36 6.08
N PHE A 105 -7.33 -27.33 6.93
CA PHE A 105 -8.15 -26.15 6.69
C PHE A 105 -7.72 -25.43 5.41
N GLY A 106 -6.42 -25.16 5.26
CA GLY A 106 -5.88 -24.43 4.10
C GLY A 106 -6.17 -25.11 2.75
N ARG A 107 -6.17 -26.45 2.68
CA ARG A 107 -6.50 -27.21 1.46
C ARG A 107 -7.95 -27.04 1.00
N ASN A 108 -8.85 -26.67 1.90
CA ASN A 108 -10.27 -26.48 1.62
C ASN A 108 -10.63 -25.02 1.37
N VAL A 109 -9.64 -24.12 1.31
CA VAL A 109 -9.83 -22.73 0.89
C VAL A 109 -9.64 -22.65 -0.63
N ALA A 110 -10.73 -22.47 -1.35
CA ALA A 110 -10.70 -22.30 -2.80
C ALA A 110 -10.41 -20.85 -3.21
N GLY A 111 -10.79 -19.89 -2.36
CA GLY A 111 -10.58 -18.46 -2.59
C GLY A 111 -11.07 -17.66 -1.39
N VAL A 112 -10.65 -16.40 -1.31
CA VAL A 112 -10.93 -15.52 -0.18
C VAL A 112 -11.50 -14.20 -0.68
N LEU A 113 -12.59 -13.77 -0.06
CA LEU A 113 -13.33 -12.55 -0.37
C LEU A 113 -13.33 -11.70 0.89
N VAL A 114 -12.63 -10.58 0.85
CA VAL A 114 -12.47 -9.67 1.98
C VAL A 114 -13.46 -8.53 1.85
N GLU A 115 -14.31 -8.36 2.87
CA GLU A 115 -15.34 -7.34 2.90
C GLU A 115 -14.76 -5.92 2.97
N SER A 116 -15.42 -4.96 2.31
CA SER A 116 -15.12 -3.54 2.43
C SER A 116 -16.34 -2.77 2.90
N GLY A 117 -16.19 -1.91 3.91
CA GLY A 117 -17.30 -1.10 4.42
C GLY A 117 -16.89 -0.04 5.44
N PRO A 118 -17.78 0.91 5.75
CA PRO A 118 -17.53 1.96 6.74
C PRO A 118 -17.48 1.41 8.18
N GLU A 119 -18.17 0.31 8.46
CA GLU A 119 -18.14 -0.33 9.78
C GLU A 119 -16.77 -0.89 10.14
N SER A 120 -15.99 -1.36 9.16
CA SER A 120 -14.64 -1.87 9.41
C SER A 120 -13.65 -0.74 9.67
N GLN A 121 -13.82 0.45 9.09
CA GLN A 121 -12.92 1.58 9.34
C GLN A 121 -12.91 2.05 10.81
N ASN A 122 -14.04 1.98 11.50
CA ASN A 122 -14.16 2.44 12.89
C ASN A 122 -13.73 1.40 13.94
N LYS A 123 -13.54 0.13 13.55
CA LYS A 123 -13.22 -0.99 14.45
C LYS A 123 -11.76 -1.46 14.36
N LEU A 124 -11.02 -1.04 13.34
CA LEU A 124 -9.64 -1.47 13.12
C LEU A 124 -8.69 -0.89 14.19
N LYS A 125 -8.00 -1.78 14.91
CA LYS A 125 -6.94 -1.42 15.88
C LYS A 125 -5.59 -1.07 15.21
N GLY A 126 -5.59 -0.93 13.88
CA GLY A 126 -4.39 -0.85 13.04
C GLY A 126 -3.98 -2.23 12.53
N PHE A 127 -3.70 -2.32 11.23
CA PHE A 127 -3.27 -3.55 10.54
C PHE A 127 -2.18 -3.18 9.54
N SER A 128 -1.11 -3.98 9.48
CA SER A 128 -0.05 -3.83 8.48
C SER A 128 0.29 -5.19 7.87
N PRO A 129 0.12 -5.38 6.54
CA PRO A 129 0.46 -6.64 5.88
C PRO A 129 1.97 -6.81 5.62
N ALA A 130 2.76 -5.75 5.86
CA ALA A 130 4.20 -5.74 5.69
C ALA A 130 4.92 -6.46 6.84
N LEU A 131 6.22 -6.71 6.68
CA LEU A 131 7.08 -7.24 7.74
C LEU A 131 7.26 -6.22 8.87
N LYS A 132 7.72 -6.72 10.02
CA LYS A 132 8.08 -5.89 11.17
C LYS A 132 9.28 -4.97 10.90
N PHE A 133 10.18 -5.40 10.04
CA PHE A 133 11.23 -4.58 9.47
C PHE A 133 11.12 -4.68 7.94
N PRO A 134 10.39 -3.75 7.30
CA PRO A 134 10.33 -3.70 5.83
C PRO A 134 11.73 -3.52 5.23
N GLN A 135 12.06 -4.31 4.21
CA GLN A 135 13.34 -4.24 3.49
C GLN A 135 14.59 -4.43 4.37
N SER A 136 14.51 -5.24 5.44
CA SER A 136 15.64 -5.49 6.34
C SER A 136 16.91 -5.98 5.64
N ASP A 137 16.77 -6.74 4.55
CA ASP A 137 17.90 -7.25 3.75
C ASP A 137 18.72 -6.14 3.09
N PHE A 138 18.14 -4.95 3.02
CA PHE A 138 18.73 -3.74 2.47
C PHE A 138 19.28 -2.77 3.53
N ALA A 139 19.16 -3.09 4.82
CA ALA A 139 19.70 -2.26 5.88
C ALA A 139 21.24 -2.13 5.80
N PRO A 140 21.81 -0.93 5.99
CA PRO A 140 23.26 -0.71 5.99
C PRO A 140 23.93 -1.09 7.31
N TYR A 141 23.18 -1.63 8.27
CA TYR A 141 23.64 -1.98 9.61
C TYR A 141 23.23 -3.42 9.96
N ARG A 142 23.99 -4.07 10.88
CA ARG A 142 23.83 -5.50 11.19
C ARG A 142 22.59 -5.84 12.03
N SER A 143 22.09 -4.88 12.80
CA SER A 143 20.97 -5.10 13.72
C SER A 143 19.63 -5.07 12.97
N ILE A 144 19.24 -6.22 12.42
CA ILE A 144 17.97 -6.38 11.66
C ILE A 144 16.81 -6.88 12.53
N ASN A 145 17.00 -7.03 13.83
CA ASN A 145 15.96 -7.47 14.76
C ASN A 145 15.05 -6.33 15.24
N TYR A 146 15.32 -5.09 14.83
CA TYR A 146 14.54 -3.94 15.23
C TYR A 146 13.21 -3.88 14.49
N GLU A 147 12.12 -3.61 15.21
CA GLU A 147 10.78 -3.56 14.65
C GLU A 147 10.39 -2.13 14.29
N TRP A 148 10.75 -1.68 13.07
CA TRP A 148 10.30 -0.39 12.52
C TRP A 148 8.78 -0.34 12.29
N ASN A 149 8.13 -1.50 12.20
CA ASN A 149 6.70 -1.67 12.03
C ASN A 149 6.17 -2.75 13.00
N PRO A 150 5.99 -2.44 14.30
CA PRO A 150 5.65 -3.46 15.31
C PRO A 150 4.35 -4.24 15.03
N ILE A 151 3.40 -3.62 14.32
CA ILE A 151 2.12 -4.22 13.91
C ILE A 151 2.20 -4.96 12.56
N GLY A 152 3.41 -5.15 12.02
CA GLY A 152 3.66 -5.85 10.77
C GLY A 152 3.39 -7.35 10.89
N SER A 153 2.35 -7.82 10.23
CA SER A 153 1.94 -9.24 10.21
C SER A 153 2.77 -10.10 9.24
N GLY A 154 3.41 -9.48 8.23
CA GLY A 154 4.18 -10.18 7.21
C GLY A 154 3.36 -10.99 6.20
N ILE A 155 2.03 -10.95 6.25
CA ILE A 155 1.18 -11.82 5.41
C ILE A 155 1.36 -11.62 3.91
N MET A 156 1.82 -10.43 3.48
CA MET A 156 2.08 -10.10 2.06
C MET A 156 3.22 -10.92 1.46
N TRP A 157 4.11 -11.47 2.29
CA TRP A 157 5.33 -12.16 1.85
C TRP A 157 5.19 -13.69 1.79
N ASN A 158 4.02 -14.22 2.14
CA ASN A 158 3.73 -15.64 2.03
C ASN A 158 3.20 -16.01 0.64
N THR A 159 3.33 -17.28 0.28
CA THR A 159 2.77 -17.84 -0.95
C THR A 159 1.37 -18.40 -0.70
N TYR A 160 0.37 -17.89 -1.42
CA TYR A 160 -1.00 -18.41 -1.41
C TYR A 160 -1.37 -18.95 -2.78
N ASN A 161 -1.84 -20.21 -2.80
CA ASN A 161 -2.24 -20.91 -4.03
C ASN A 161 -3.76 -20.88 -4.25
N PHE A 162 -4.39 -19.80 -3.79
CA PHE A 162 -5.79 -19.46 -4.02
C PHE A 162 -5.92 -17.94 -4.22
N PRO A 163 -6.93 -17.48 -4.98
CA PRO A 163 -7.19 -16.06 -5.20
C PRO A 163 -7.72 -15.38 -3.93
N VAL A 164 -7.34 -14.11 -3.74
CA VAL A 164 -7.82 -13.27 -2.64
C VAL A 164 -8.21 -11.91 -3.18
N PHE A 165 -9.41 -11.42 -2.86
CA PHE A 165 -9.93 -10.16 -3.37
C PHE A 165 -10.45 -9.29 -2.24
N LEU A 166 -10.12 -8.00 -2.26
CA LEU A 166 -10.78 -6.98 -1.47
C LEU A 166 -11.98 -6.46 -2.27
N LEU A 167 -13.18 -6.67 -1.75
CA LEU A 167 -14.41 -6.34 -2.43
C LEU A 167 -14.67 -4.83 -2.48
N SER A 168 -15.46 -4.40 -3.45
CA SER A 168 -16.13 -3.11 -3.38
C SER A 168 -17.25 -3.12 -2.32
N GLN A 169 -17.78 -1.95 -1.96
CA GLN A 169 -18.89 -1.85 -1.01
C GLN A 169 -20.16 -2.53 -1.54
N SER A 170 -20.51 -2.34 -2.82
CA SER A 170 -21.67 -2.97 -3.43
C SER A 170 -21.51 -4.49 -3.49
N SER A 171 -20.34 -4.96 -3.94
CA SER A 171 -20.02 -6.38 -4.03
C SER A 171 -19.96 -7.08 -2.67
N THR A 172 -19.57 -6.36 -1.62
CA THR A 172 -19.64 -6.85 -0.23
C THR A 172 -21.08 -7.19 0.15
N LEU A 173 -22.04 -6.29 -0.10
CA LEU A 173 -23.45 -6.54 0.21
C LEU A 173 -24.01 -7.73 -0.59
N THR A 174 -23.68 -7.82 -1.87
CA THR A 174 -24.10 -8.95 -2.72
C THR A 174 -23.58 -10.28 -2.19
N LEU A 175 -22.29 -10.36 -1.82
CA LEU A 175 -21.70 -11.60 -1.33
C LEU A 175 -22.13 -11.94 0.10
N GLN A 176 -22.47 -10.96 0.92
CA GLN A 176 -23.11 -11.19 2.22
C GLN A 176 -24.48 -11.85 2.06
N GLU A 177 -25.30 -11.38 1.12
CA GLU A 177 -26.60 -11.98 0.83
C GLU A 177 -26.44 -13.43 0.32
N ALA A 178 -25.52 -13.66 -0.62
CA ALA A 178 -25.20 -15.00 -1.13
C ALA A 178 -24.75 -15.96 -0.01
N ALA A 179 -23.86 -15.50 0.88
CA ALA A 179 -23.40 -16.31 2.01
C ALA A 179 -24.55 -16.65 2.98
N LEU A 180 -25.45 -15.70 3.25
CA LEU A 180 -26.63 -15.91 4.09
C LEU A 180 -27.64 -16.86 3.45
N ASN A 181 -27.83 -16.78 2.13
CA ASN A 181 -28.70 -17.69 1.37
C ASN A 181 -28.18 -19.12 1.43
N ASN A 182 -26.86 -19.32 1.23
CA ASN A 182 -26.22 -20.62 1.40
C ASN A 182 -26.38 -21.17 2.82
N GLU A 183 -26.28 -20.33 3.85
CA GLU A 183 -26.48 -20.75 5.23
C GLU A 183 -27.92 -21.20 5.51
N LYS A 184 -28.92 -20.47 4.98
CA LYS A 184 -30.33 -20.84 5.10
C LYS A 184 -30.67 -22.12 4.33
N ASN A 185 -30.02 -22.32 3.18
CA ASN A 185 -30.32 -23.38 2.23
C ASN A 185 -29.34 -24.57 2.30
N LYS A 186 -28.75 -24.87 3.48
CA LYS A 186 -27.79 -25.98 3.68
C LYS A 186 -28.25 -27.37 3.22
N LYS A 187 -29.55 -27.57 2.94
CA LYS A 187 -30.14 -28.82 2.43
C LYS A 187 -30.64 -28.74 0.98
N SER A 188 -30.42 -27.61 0.30
CA SER A 188 -30.76 -27.42 -1.11
C SER A 188 -29.70 -28.03 -2.02
N TYR A 189 -30.09 -28.41 -3.23
CA TYR A 189 -29.16 -28.82 -4.31
C TYR A 189 -28.52 -27.61 -5.03
N THR A 190 -28.95 -26.40 -4.71
CA THR A 190 -28.45 -25.15 -5.29
C THR A 190 -27.67 -24.35 -4.26
N ALA A 191 -26.51 -23.83 -4.64
CA ALA A 191 -25.68 -22.97 -3.82
C ALA A 191 -25.20 -21.78 -4.65
N ASP A 192 -25.11 -20.62 -4.03
CA ASP A 192 -24.47 -19.45 -4.59
C ASP A 192 -22.95 -19.65 -4.54
N VAL A 193 -22.31 -19.56 -5.70
CA VAL A 193 -20.87 -19.84 -5.88
C VAL A 193 -20.14 -18.57 -6.31
N ALA A 194 -18.88 -18.46 -5.90
CA ALA A 194 -17.96 -17.48 -6.46
C ALA A 194 -17.13 -18.15 -7.55
N GLU A 195 -17.08 -17.53 -8.72
CA GLU A 195 -16.17 -17.88 -9.82
C GLU A 195 -15.02 -16.87 -9.85
N PHE A 196 -13.80 -17.36 -9.66
CA PHE A 196 -12.57 -16.57 -9.79
C PHE A 196 -11.97 -16.80 -11.17
N ASP A 197 -12.05 -15.77 -12.01
CA ASP A 197 -11.55 -15.80 -13.39
C ASP A 197 -10.44 -14.76 -13.58
N LEU A 198 -9.33 -14.92 -12.85
CA LEU A 198 -8.13 -14.12 -13.03
C LEU A 198 -6.89 -15.00 -13.04
N VAL A 199 -6.12 -14.94 -14.13
CA VAL A 199 -4.85 -15.64 -14.25
C VAL A 199 -3.78 -14.87 -13.48
N MET A 200 -3.39 -15.41 -12.33
CA MET A 200 -2.38 -14.84 -11.42
C MET A 200 -1.15 -15.78 -11.34
N GLN A 201 -0.71 -16.32 -12.47
CA GLN A 201 0.43 -17.23 -12.58
C GLN A 201 1.31 -16.87 -13.78
N THR A 202 2.53 -17.40 -13.81
CA THR A 202 3.43 -17.27 -14.95
C THR A 202 2.86 -17.94 -16.20
N MET A 203 3.18 -17.39 -17.38
CA MET A 203 2.68 -17.90 -18.67
C MET A 203 3.25 -19.27 -19.08
N LYS A 204 4.16 -19.86 -18.28
CA LYS A 204 4.73 -21.20 -18.53
C LYS A 204 4.75 -22.00 -17.22
N ALA A 205 4.34 -23.26 -17.30
CA ALA A 205 4.42 -24.15 -16.15
C ALA A 205 5.88 -24.39 -15.74
N GLY A 206 6.16 -24.42 -14.44
CA GLY A 206 7.49 -24.68 -13.89
C GLY A 206 8.39 -23.45 -13.71
N THR A 207 7.94 -22.24 -14.05
CA THR A 207 8.65 -21.00 -13.73
C THR A 207 8.14 -20.42 -12.41
N HIS A 208 8.93 -20.56 -11.34
CA HIS A 208 8.54 -20.25 -9.96
C HIS A 208 9.42 -19.17 -9.31
N ASP A 209 10.41 -18.64 -10.02
CA ASP A 209 11.29 -17.59 -9.53
C ASP A 209 11.51 -16.53 -10.62
N SER A 210 12.07 -15.38 -10.24
CA SER A 210 12.29 -14.28 -11.19
C SER A 210 13.29 -14.61 -12.29
N GLU A 211 14.31 -15.44 -12.02
CA GLU A 211 15.34 -15.80 -12.99
C GLU A 211 14.76 -16.66 -14.13
N SER A 212 14.12 -17.78 -13.77
CA SER A 212 13.46 -18.69 -14.69
C SER A 212 12.36 -18.00 -15.48
N CYS A 213 11.57 -17.16 -14.82
CA CYS A 213 10.46 -16.47 -15.44
C CYS A 213 10.90 -15.39 -16.44
N LEU A 214 11.93 -14.62 -16.13
CA LEU A 214 12.49 -13.63 -17.08
C LEU A 214 13.16 -14.31 -18.27
N LYS A 215 13.92 -15.40 -18.02
CA LYS A 215 14.57 -16.19 -19.09
C LYS A 215 13.56 -16.76 -20.09
N GLU A 216 12.40 -17.17 -19.61
CA GLU A 216 11.32 -17.74 -20.42
C GLU A 216 10.35 -16.67 -20.97
N ASN A 217 10.57 -15.39 -20.66
CA ASN A 217 9.69 -14.27 -21.03
C ASN A 217 8.24 -14.45 -20.58
N THR A 218 8.03 -14.96 -19.37
CA THR A 218 6.69 -15.30 -18.84
C THR A 218 6.20 -14.35 -17.74
N CYS A 219 6.98 -13.31 -17.44
CA CYS A 219 6.64 -12.19 -16.56
C CYS A 219 7.40 -10.93 -16.99
N LEU A 220 7.04 -9.81 -16.36
CA LEU A 220 7.69 -8.52 -16.53
C LEU A 220 8.38 -8.11 -15.24
N PRO A 221 9.53 -7.41 -15.32
CA PRO A 221 10.13 -6.81 -14.14
C PRO A 221 9.20 -5.74 -13.55
N LEU A 222 9.17 -5.65 -12.23
CA LEU A 222 8.57 -4.50 -11.54
C LEU A 222 9.43 -3.27 -11.80
N GLY A 223 8.77 -2.15 -12.10
CA GLY A 223 9.46 -0.90 -12.36
C GLY A 223 8.51 0.25 -12.63
N GLY A 224 9.10 1.39 -12.96
CA GLY A 224 8.44 2.66 -13.24
C GLY A 224 9.49 3.71 -13.58
N TYR A 225 9.08 4.98 -13.59
CA TYR A 225 9.99 6.10 -13.78
C TYR A 225 10.14 6.90 -12.50
N SER A 226 11.37 7.00 -12.00
CA SER A 226 11.75 8.02 -11.03
C SER A 226 11.88 9.36 -11.76
N VAL A 227 11.61 10.45 -11.08
CA VAL A 227 11.68 11.80 -11.66
C VAL A 227 12.67 12.61 -10.84
N TRP A 228 13.53 13.38 -11.51
CA TRP A 228 14.41 14.32 -10.84
C TRP A 228 14.42 15.66 -11.55
N SER A 229 14.77 16.71 -10.79
CA SER A 229 14.92 18.07 -11.25
C SER A 229 16.02 18.77 -10.45
N SER A 230 16.53 19.90 -10.94
CA SER A 230 17.58 20.67 -10.28
C SER A 230 17.21 22.15 -10.18
N LEU A 231 17.68 22.80 -9.13
CA LEU A 231 17.59 24.25 -8.93
C LEU A 231 18.94 24.78 -8.42
N PRO A 232 19.60 25.71 -9.16
CA PRO A 232 19.26 26.19 -10.51
C PRO A 232 19.35 25.08 -11.60
N PRO A 233 18.88 25.32 -12.84
CA PRO A 233 19.02 24.35 -13.93
C PRO A 233 20.49 24.02 -14.23
N ILE A 234 20.82 22.73 -14.31
CA ILE A 234 22.18 22.29 -14.62
C ILE A 234 22.48 22.52 -16.11
N ASN A 235 23.50 23.31 -16.40
CA ASN A 235 23.98 23.50 -17.77
C ASN A 235 25.02 22.42 -18.11
N ILE A 236 24.60 21.40 -18.86
CA ILE A 236 25.47 20.28 -19.28
C ILE A 236 26.58 20.74 -20.24
N SER A 237 26.41 21.90 -20.89
CA SER A 237 27.34 22.42 -21.90
C SER A 237 28.37 23.43 -21.34
N SER A 238 28.22 23.88 -20.10
CA SER A 238 29.16 24.86 -19.53
C SER A 238 30.43 24.16 -19.04
N SER A 239 31.57 24.85 -19.19
CA SER A 239 32.86 24.42 -18.66
C SER A 239 33.08 24.89 -17.21
N GLU A 240 32.04 25.37 -16.54
CA GLU A 240 32.14 25.87 -15.17
C GLU A 240 32.34 24.71 -14.19
N GLN A 241 33.01 25.02 -13.09
CA GLN A 241 33.32 24.02 -12.08
C GLN A 241 32.02 23.62 -11.38
N SER A 242 31.70 22.32 -11.43
CA SER A 242 30.45 21.79 -10.88
C SER A 242 30.36 22.03 -9.38
N LYS A 243 29.25 22.62 -8.93
CA LYS A 243 28.97 22.90 -7.52
C LYS A 243 28.70 21.60 -6.73
N PRO A 244 28.99 21.54 -5.42
CA PRO A 244 28.54 20.45 -4.56
C PRO A 244 27.01 20.31 -4.59
N ILE A 245 26.52 19.07 -4.50
CA ILE A 245 25.11 18.73 -4.69
C ILE A 245 24.47 18.36 -3.34
N ILE A 246 23.32 18.98 -3.06
CA ILE A 246 22.37 18.53 -2.02
C ILE A 246 21.25 17.76 -2.73
N LEU A 247 21.12 16.47 -2.41
CA LEU A 247 20.01 15.65 -2.89
C LEU A 247 18.85 15.72 -1.91
N ALA A 248 17.72 16.28 -2.30
CA ALA A 248 16.46 16.19 -1.55
C ALA A 248 15.58 15.11 -2.18
N VAL A 249 15.27 14.05 -1.42
CA VAL A 249 14.64 12.84 -1.96
C VAL A 249 13.36 12.48 -1.22
N ALA A 250 12.39 11.91 -1.96
CA ALA A 250 11.20 11.28 -1.41
C ALA A 250 10.84 10.04 -2.26
N SER A 251 10.03 9.15 -1.72
CA SER A 251 9.45 8.02 -2.47
C SER A 251 8.02 8.34 -2.93
N MET A 252 7.53 7.70 -3.99
CA MET A 252 6.15 7.87 -4.47
C MET A 252 5.30 6.60 -4.39
N ASP A 253 5.91 5.42 -4.28
CA ASP A 253 5.22 4.14 -4.29
C ASP A 253 5.02 3.55 -2.90
N SER A 254 3.88 2.87 -2.71
CA SER A 254 3.60 2.09 -1.51
C SER A 254 3.25 0.65 -1.88
N ALA A 255 3.35 -0.25 -0.90
CA ALA A 255 2.93 -1.63 -1.02
C ALA A 255 1.71 -1.92 -0.15
N SER A 256 0.81 -2.74 -0.66
CA SER A 256 -0.33 -3.27 0.09
C SER A 256 -0.60 -4.72 -0.34
N PHE A 257 -1.37 -5.44 0.46
CA PHE A 257 -1.78 -6.81 0.14
C PHE A 257 -2.63 -6.89 -1.14
N PHE A 258 -3.39 -5.82 -1.43
CA PHE A 258 -4.21 -5.67 -2.63
C PHE A 258 -3.60 -4.60 -3.51
N ARG A 259 -2.81 -5.01 -4.52
CA ARG A 259 -1.91 -4.14 -5.29
C ARG A 259 -2.54 -2.82 -5.72
N ASP A 260 -3.76 -2.88 -6.26
CA ASP A 260 -4.44 -1.72 -6.84
C ASP A 260 -5.17 -0.85 -5.79
N LYS A 261 -4.99 -1.18 -4.50
CA LYS A 261 -5.45 -0.41 -3.33
C LYS A 261 -4.27 -0.09 -2.41
N ASN A 262 -3.35 0.75 -2.88
CA ASN A 262 -2.09 1.11 -2.22
C ASN A 262 -1.94 2.64 -2.04
N LEU A 263 -2.89 3.28 -1.34
CA LEU A 263 -2.95 4.74 -1.23
C LEU A 263 -1.69 5.38 -0.62
N GLY A 264 -1.02 4.71 0.33
CA GLY A 264 0.24 5.20 0.91
C GLY A 264 0.17 6.60 1.54
N ALA A 265 -0.97 6.96 2.16
CA ALA A 265 -1.25 8.34 2.58
C ALA A 265 -0.19 8.92 3.53
N ASP A 266 0.17 8.16 4.56
CA ASP A 266 1.22 8.55 5.51
C ASP A 266 2.60 8.27 4.91
N SER A 267 2.82 7.06 4.40
CA SER A 267 4.06 6.68 3.73
C SER A 267 3.75 6.09 2.35
N PRO A 268 4.27 6.64 1.24
CA PRO A 268 5.21 7.77 1.18
C PRO A 268 4.58 9.13 0.79
N VAL A 269 3.27 9.19 0.53
CA VAL A 269 2.64 10.35 -0.12
C VAL A 269 2.79 11.63 0.69
N SER A 270 2.78 11.56 2.02
CA SER A 270 2.99 12.75 2.86
C SER A 270 4.37 13.40 2.63
N GLY A 271 5.42 12.59 2.54
CA GLY A 271 6.79 13.04 2.26
C GLY A 271 6.94 13.61 0.86
N LEU A 272 6.31 12.96 -0.13
CA LEU A 272 6.25 13.47 -1.49
C LEU A 272 5.57 14.85 -1.56
N ILE A 273 4.42 15.02 -0.91
CA ILE A 273 3.72 16.32 -0.86
C ILE A 273 4.58 17.37 -0.19
N ALA A 274 5.25 17.04 0.92
CA ALA A 274 6.15 17.96 1.62
C ALA A 274 7.34 18.38 0.75
N LEU A 275 7.96 17.44 0.01
CA LEU A 275 9.04 17.73 -0.93
C LEU A 275 8.55 18.66 -2.05
N LEU A 276 7.40 18.35 -2.66
CA LEU A 276 6.84 19.17 -3.74
C LEU A 276 6.47 20.58 -3.26
N ALA A 277 5.94 20.72 -2.04
CA ALA A 277 5.66 22.01 -1.42
C ALA A 277 6.96 22.81 -1.19
N ALA A 278 8.04 22.16 -0.76
CA ALA A 278 9.34 22.80 -0.62
C ALA A 278 9.92 23.24 -1.98
N VAL A 279 9.78 22.41 -3.02
CA VAL A 279 10.17 22.76 -4.39
C VAL A 279 9.37 23.96 -4.92
N ASP A 280 8.06 23.99 -4.72
CA ASP A 280 7.21 25.12 -5.12
C ASP A 280 7.60 26.42 -4.38
N ALA A 281 7.90 26.33 -3.07
CA ALA A 281 8.37 27.47 -2.30
C ALA A 281 9.74 27.98 -2.79
N LEU A 282 10.69 27.08 -3.05
CA LEU A 282 12.03 27.42 -3.54
C LEU A 282 12.01 27.99 -4.95
N SER A 283 11.07 27.57 -5.79
CA SER A 283 10.92 28.09 -7.16
C SER A 283 10.58 29.59 -7.24
N LYS A 284 10.14 30.17 -6.11
CA LYS A 284 9.74 31.58 -5.98
C LYS A 284 10.82 32.44 -5.34
N VAL A 285 11.97 31.86 -5.00
CA VAL A 285 13.11 32.58 -4.43
C VAL A 285 13.90 33.24 -5.56
N ASP A 286 14.17 34.54 -5.43
CA ASP A 286 15.07 35.26 -6.35
C ASP A 286 16.54 34.87 -6.09
N SER A 287 17.43 35.07 -7.07
CA SER A 287 18.88 34.82 -6.91
C SER A 287 19.28 33.36 -6.60
N VAL A 288 18.52 32.37 -7.08
CA VAL A 288 18.91 30.94 -6.96
C VAL A 288 20.23 30.60 -7.67
N ASP A 289 20.65 31.41 -8.65
CA ASP A 289 21.91 31.23 -9.37
C ASP A 289 23.14 31.50 -8.47
N ASP A 290 22.95 32.32 -7.42
CA ASP A 290 23.99 32.71 -6.46
C ASP A 290 24.22 31.63 -5.38
N PHE A 291 23.48 30.53 -5.40
CA PHE A 291 23.68 29.45 -4.43
C PHE A 291 25.04 28.78 -4.58
N ASP A 292 25.76 28.60 -3.47
CA ASP A 292 27.06 27.91 -3.45
C ASP A 292 26.95 26.41 -3.76
N LYS A 293 25.76 25.82 -3.57
CA LYS A 293 25.46 24.40 -3.77
C LYS A 293 24.31 24.22 -4.75
N GLN A 294 24.37 23.15 -5.53
CA GLN A 294 23.33 22.72 -6.45
C GLN A 294 22.27 21.93 -5.69
N LEU A 295 21.01 22.34 -5.77
CA LEU A 295 19.89 21.55 -5.24
C LEU A 295 19.40 20.60 -6.34
N VAL A 296 19.20 19.34 -5.99
CA VAL A 296 18.61 18.33 -6.87
C VAL A 296 17.51 17.61 -6.10
N PHE A 297 16.31 17.63 -6.66
CA PHE A 297 15.12 17.00 -6.10
C PHE A 297 14.86 15.70 -6.84
N ILE A 298 14.63 14.61 -6.12
CA ILE A 298 14.37 13.30 -6.71
C ILE A 298 13.16 12.67 -6.04
N VAL A 299 12.26 12.14 -6.86
CA VAL A 299 11.16 11.29 -6.42
C VAL A 299 11.40 9.89 -6.97
N PHE A 300 11.71 8.95 -6.07
CA PHE A 300 11.98 7.56 -6.43
C PHE A 300 10.71 6.74 -6.52
N THR A 301 10.68 5.83 -7.50
CA THR A 301 9.65 4.80 -7.66
C THR A 301 10.24 3.41 -7.48
N GLY A 302 9.43 2.47 -6.99
CA GLY A 302 9.85 1.11 -6.68
C GLY A 302 10.65 0.98 -5.38
N GLU A 303 10.56 1.96 -4.48
CA GLU A 303 11.24 1.90 -3.18
C GLU A 303 10.62 0.83 -2.27
N ALA A 304 9.32 0.60 -2.38
CA ALA A 304 8.62 -0.45 -1.63
C ALA A 304 8.99 -1.88 -2.08
N TRP A 305 9.77 -2.03 -3.16
CA TRP A 305 10.15 -3.31 -3.76
C TRP A 305 11.68 -3.52 -3.86
N GLY A 306 12.40 -3.17 -2.80
CA GLY A 306 13.84 -3.39 -2.67
C GLY A 306 14.67 -2.24 -3.22
N TYR A 307 14.18 -1.01 -3.01
CA TYR A 307 14.86 0.23 -3.39
C TYR A 307 15.22 0.27 -4.88
N LEU A 308 14.30 -0.17 -5.75
CA LEU A 308 14.56 -0.33 -7.18
C LEU A 308 14.97 1.00 -7.82
N GLY A 309 14.27 2.08 -7.49
CA GLY A 309 14.47 3.40 -8.07
C GLY A 309 15.82 4.00 -7.65
N SER A 310 16.09 4.05 -6.35
CA SER A 310 17.32 4.62 -5.81
C SER A 310 18.56 3.80 -6.18
N ARG A 311 18.46 2.46 -6.16
CA ARG A 311 19.56 1.59 -6.66
C ARG A 311 19.79 1.76 -8.15
N ARG A 312 18.72 1.87 -8.96
CA ARG A 312 18.88 2.12 -10.40
C ARG A 312 19.51 3.48 -10.65
N PHE A 313 19.08 4.53 -9.96
CA PHE A 313 19.67 5.86 -10.05
C PHE A 313 21.17 5.86 -9.73
N LEU A 314 21.59 5.17 -8.66
CA LEU A 314 23.01 5.04 -8.32
C LEU A 314 23.82 4.30 -9.37
N LEU A 315 23.22 3.31 -10.04
CA LEU A 315 23.82 2.61 -11.17
C LEU A 315 23.92 3.52 -12.41
N GLU A 316 22.88 4.31 -12.71
CA GLU A 316 22.92 5.27 -13.82
C GLU A 316 24.03 6.31 -13.63
N LEU A 317 24.29 6.74 -12.39
CA LEU A 317 25.41 7.63 -12.05
C LEU A 317 26.79 6.98 -12.32
N ASP A 318 26.93 5.68 -12.05
CA ASP A 318 28.17 4.94 -12.36
C ASP A 318 28.38 4.77 -13.86
N LEU A 319 27.29 4.52 -14.58
CA LEU A 319 27.29 4.37 -16.04
C LEU A 319 27.38 5.72 -16.76
N GLN A 320 27.18 6.84 -16.05
CA GLN A 320 27.10 8.19 -16.62
C GLN A 320 26.11 8.27 -17.77
N SER A 321 24.92 7.69 -17.59
CA SER A 321 23.91 7.65 -18.65
C SER A 321 23.23 9.00 -18.86
N ASP A 322 22.59 9.15 -20.02
CA ASP A 322 21.84 10.35 -20.39
C ASP A 322 20.75 10.72 -19.37
N ALA A 323 20.22 9.72 -18.65
CA ALA A 323 19.16 9.91 -17.66
C ALA A 323 19.59 10.72 -16.44
N VAL A 324 20.90 10.82 -16.17
CA VAL A 324 21.48 11.55 -15.04
C VAL A 324 22.56 12.53 -15.50
N SER A 325 22.50 12.93 -16.77
CA SER A 325 23.48 13.83 -17.37
C SER A 325 23.61 15.13 -16.57
N GLY A 326 24.86 15.54 -16.30
CA GLY A 326 25.17 16.68 -15.45
C GLY A 326 25.28 16.39 -13.95
N LEU A 327 24.91 15.18 -13.49
CA LEU A 327 25.11 14.74 -12.11
C LEU A 327 26.37 13.88 -11.99
N ASN A 328 27.10 14.04 -10.88
CA ASN A 328 28.22 13.19 -10.52
C ASN A 328 28.12 12.77 -9.06
N TYR A 329 28.23 11.46 -8.83
CA TYR A 329 28.16 10.89 -7.49
C TYR A 329 29.19 11.51 -6.52
N SER A 330 30.40 11.84 -6.98
CA SER A 330 31.44 12.43 -6.12
C SER A 330 31.14 13.85 -5.65
N LEU A 331 30.17 14.53 -6.28
CA LEU A 331 29.76 15.89 -5.91
C LEU A 331 28.59 15.87 -4.93
N ILE A 332 27.94 14.72 -4.70
CA ILE A 332 26.86 14.59 -3.72
C ILE A 332 27.45 14.77 -2.33
N GLU A 333 27.17 15.91 -1.71
CA GLU A 333 27.68 16.26 -0.40
C GLU A 333 26.80 15.68 0.71
N THR A 334 25.48 15.78 0.54
CA THR A 334 24.50 15.28 1.53
C THR A 334 23.21 14.84 0.85
N VAL A 335 22.54 13.85 1.44
CA VAL A 335 21.23 13.36 1.05
C VAL A 335 20.22 13.68 2.16
N VAL A 336 19.15 14.38 1.81
CA VAL A 336 18.05 14.73 2.71
C VAL A 336 16.80 14.00 2.24
N GLU A 337 16.42 12.93 2.92
CA GLU A 337 15.19 12.20 2.62
C GLU A 337 14.03 12.70 3.46
N ILE A 338 12.91 13.01 2.80
CA ILE A 338 11.65 13.34 3.45
C ILE A 338 10.78 12.08 3.41
N GLY A 339 10.66 11.43 4.57
CA GLY A 339 9.87 10.22 4.75
C GLY A 339 8.43 10.52 5.15
N SER A 340 7.92 9.77 6.11
CA SER A 340 6.55 9.89 6.61
C SER A 340 6.45 11.09 7.55
N VAL A 341 5.68 12.10 7.15
CA VAL A 341 5.55 13.37 7.91
C VAL A 341 4.07 13.75 8.14
N GLY A 342 3.14 12.85 7.79
CA GLY A 342 1.70 13.12 7.73
C GLY A 342 0.97 12.97 9.05
N LYS A 343 1.40 12.07 9.95
CA LYS A 343 0.69 11.81 11.22
C LYS A 343 0.83 12.92 12.24
N VAL A 344 1.81 13.81 12.05
CA VAL A 344 2.06 14.95 12.93
C VAL A 344 0.86 15.90 13.02
N LEU A 345 -0.02 15.91 12.01
CA LEU A 345 -1.19 16.79 11.95
C LEU A 345 -2.18 16.59 13.11
N ASN A 346 -2.20 15.40 13.72
CA ASN A 346 -3.12 15.06 14.81
C ASN A 346 -2.51 15.29 16.21
N GLN A 347 -1.31 15.86 16.30
CA GLN A 347 -0.61 16.08 17.57
C GLN A 347 -0.62 17.58 17.95
N GLU A 348 -0.81 17.88 19.24
CA GLU A 348 -0.73 19.26 19.76
C GLU A 348 0.66 19.88 19.57
N ALA A 349 1.70 19.08 19.77
CA ALA A 349 3.08 19.40 19.42
C ALA A 349 3.49 18.60 18.18
N LYS A 350 3.84 19.32 17.12
CA LYS A 350 4.22 18.78 15.82
C LYS A 350 5.70 18.40 15.82
N ASN A 351 6.00 17.17 16.22
CA ASN A 351 7.37 16.69 16.35
C ASN A 351 7.81 15.97 15.07
N PHE A 352 8.92 16.44 14.49
CA PHE A 352 9.65 15.76 13.41
C PHE A 352 10.98 15.26 13.95
N PHE A 353 11.37 14.06 13.53
CA PHE A 353 12.56 13.35 13.97
C PHE A 353 13.56 13.23 12.84
N VAL A 354 14.79 13.67 13.12
CA VAL A 354 15.90 13.58 12.19
C VAL A 354 16.73 12.36 12.53
N HIS A 355 16.67 11.35 11.66
CA HIS A 355 17.47 10.13 11.74
C HIS A 355 18.75 10.32 10.93
N THR A 356 19.89 10.02 11.53
CA THR A 356 21.21 10.14 10.88
C THR A 356 21.92 8.80 10.87
N ALA A 357 22.69 8.52 9.81
CA ALA A 357 23.46 7.28 9.69
C ALA A 357 24.88 7.39 10.28
N GLY A 358 25.33 8.60 10.59
CA GLY A 358 26.66 8.89 11.12
C GLY A 358 26.86 10.40 11.32
N THR A 359 28.02 10.77 11.84
CA THR A 359 28.41 12.17 12.05
C THR A 359 29.41 12.61 10.99
N SER A 360 29.12 13.72 10.32
CA SER A 360 30.01 14.39 9.36
C SER A 360 29.78 15.90 9.41
N SER A 361 30.69 16.69 8.83
CA SER A 361 30.48 18.15 8.71
C SER A 361 29.17 18.45 7.99
N ALA A 362 28.95 17.82 6.84
CA ALA A 362 27.74 18.01 6.03
C ALA A 362 26.46 17.60 6.77
N THR A 363 26.47 16.51 7.55
CA THR A 363 25.32 16.10 8.38
C THR A 363 25.05 17.13 9.48
N ASN A 364 26.08 17.65 10.14
CA ASN A 364 25.92 18.67 11.18
C ASN A 364 25.40 20.00 10.61
N GLU A 365 25.94 20.44 9.47
CA GLU A 365 25.45 21.60 8.73
C GLU A 365 23.98 21.44 8.34
N THR A 366 23.58 20.24 7.90
CA THR A 366 22.18 19.91 7.57
C THR A 366 21.28 20.00 8.81
N LEU A 367 21.74 19.48 9.96
CA LEU A 367 21.00 19.55 11.22
C LEU A 367 20.82 20.98 11.72
N ASP A 368 21.87 21.80 11.61
CA ASP A 368 21.81 23.20 12.01
C ASP A 368 20.93 24.02 11.07
N ALA A 369 20.93 23.72 9.77
CA ALA A 369 19.99 24.31 8.81
C ALA A 369 18.53 23.96 9.13
N LEU A 370 18.24 22.72 9.53
CA LEU A 370 16.89 22.30 9.95
C LEU A 370 16.44 23.02 11.24
N ARG A 371 17.34 23.19 12.21
CA ARG A 371 17.07 23.96 13.43
C ARG A 371 16.80 25.43 13.12
N PHE A 372 17.62 26.03 12.26
CA PHE A 372 17.43 27.40 11.81
C PHE A 372 16.09 27.59 11.08
N ALA A 373 15.71 26.63 10.23
CA ALA A 373 14.42 26.62 9.55
C ALA A 373 13.26 26.55 10.55
N LYS A 374 13.34 25.66 11.56
CA LYS A 374 12.35 25.59 12.66
C LYS A 374 12.21 26.96 13.35
N ASP A 375 13.31 27.57 13.76
CA ASP A 375 13.29 28.83 14.49
C ASP A 375 12.71 29.98 13.63
N SER A 376 12.90 29.91 12.32
CA SER A 376 12.36 30.88 11.35
C SER A 376 10.83 30.84 11.23
N VAL A 377 10.19 29.68 11.49
CA VAL A 377 8.72 29.54 11.44
C VAL A 377 8.05 30.25 12.63
N LYS A 378 8.80 30.59 13.69
CA LYS A 378 8.30 31.27 14.91
C LYS A 378 7.04 30.60 15.50
N SER A 379 7.01 29.26 15.48
CA SER A 379 5.92 28.46 16.04
C SER A 379 6.46 27.54 17.12
N ASP A 380 5.94 27.70 18.34
CA ASP A 380 6.27 26.82 19.47
C ASP A 380 5.66 25.42 19.31
N HIS A 381 4.77 25.25 18.33
CA HIS A 381 4.11 23.98 18.05
C HIS A 381 4.91 23.08 17.13
N ILE A 382 5.98 23.54 16.48
CA ILE A 382 6.78 22.72 15.55
C ILE A 382 8.14 22.44 16.20
N ASN A 383 8.46 21.16 16.35
CA ASN A 383 9.74 20.71 16.89
C ASN A 383 10.48 19.85 15.87
N VAL A 384 11.78 20.08 15.74
CA VAL A 384 12.70 19.22 15.01
C VAL A 384 13.68 18.64 16.04
N LEU A 385 13.61 17.33 16.23
CA LEU A 385 14.32 16.60 17.28
C LEU A 385 15.23 15.55 16.65
N SER A 386 16.34 15.23 17.30
CA SER A 386 17.16 14.09 16.88
C SER A 386 16.45 12.79 17.22
N ALA A 387 16.59 11.78 16.34
CA ALA A 387 16.03 10.45 16.59
C ALA A 387 16.65 9.78 17.83
N ASN A 388 15.96 8.76 18.35
CA ASN A 388 16.39 8.05 19.54
C ASN A 388 17.73 7.31 19.32
N ALA A 389 18.66 7.47 20.26
CA ALA A 389 19.96 6.80 20.24
C ALA A 389 19.87 5.27 20.31
N SER A 390 18.72 4.71 20.71
CA SER A 390 18.47 3.26 20.70
C SER A 390 18.14 2.70 19.31
N ASN A 391 17.94 3.55 18.29
CA ASN A 391 17.70 3.08 16.93
C ASN A 391 18.96 2.42 16.36
N PRO A 392 18.83 1.32 15.59
CA PRO A 392 19.98 0.63 15.00
C PRO A 392 20.68 1.44 13.90
N GLY A 393 20.05 2.54 13.47
CA GLY A 393 20.48 3.44 12.41
C GLY A 393 19.27 4.21 11.88
N ILE A 394 19.26 4.47 10.58
CA ILE A 394 18.12 5.11 9.90
C ILE A 394 16.95 4.14 9.66
N PRO A 395 15.70 4.62 9.62
CA PRO A 395 14.55 3.82 9.21
C PRO A 395 14.64 3.37 7.74
N PRO A 396 13.86 2.35 7.33
CA PRO A 396 13.77 1.92 5.94
C PRO A 396 13.48 3.10 5.00
N SER A 397 14.43 3.42 4.14
CA SER A 397 14.42 4.64 3.34
C SER A 397 15.32 4.48 2.11
N SER A 398 15.09 5.29 1.09
CA SER A 398 15.89 5.33 -0.14
C SER A 398 17.37 5.58 0.17
N PHE A 399 17.66 6.32 1.25
CA PHE A 399 18.99 6.63 1.75
C PHE A 399 19.79 5.38 2.13
N MET A 400 19.13 4.25 2.46
CA MET A 400 19.82 2.98 2.67
C MET A 400 20.58 2.52 1.41
N ALA A 401 20.07 2.77 0.20
CA ALA A 401 20.76 2.43 -1.04
C ALA A 401 22.07 3.20 -1.19
N PHE A 402 22.09 4.49 -0.80
CA PHE A 402 23.28 5.33 -0.83
C PHE A 402 24.33 4.84 0.17
N LEU A 403 23.92 4.55 1.41
CA LEU A 403 24.81 4.04 2.45
C LEU A 403 25.39 2.67 2.13
N ARG A 404 24.65 1.82 1.41
CA ARG A 404 25.17 0.53 0.94
C ARG A 404 26.22 0.69 -0.16
N LYS A 405 26.10 1.72 -1.00
CA LYS A 405 27.13 2.05 -1.99
C LYS A 405 28.37 2.68 -1.34
N ASN A 406 28.16 3.59 -0.39
CA ASN A 406 29.23 4.21 0.38
C ASN A 406 28.75 4.51 1.81
N SER A 407 29.32 3.80 2.80
CA SER A 407 28.96 3.98 4.21
C SER A 407 29.31 5.35 4.78
N LEU A 408 30.11 6.14 4.06
CA LEU A 408 30.50 7.51 4.45
C LEU A 408 29.59 8.58 3.82
N THR A 409 28.58 8.21 3.03
CA THR A 409 27.64 9.19 2.49
C THR A 409 26.94 9.92 3.64
N SER A 410 27.02 11.25 3.61
CA SER A 410 26.35 12.10 4.60
C SER A 410 24.89 12.25 4.24
N GLY A 411 24.04 12.34 5.25
CA GLY A 411 22.62 12.52 5.01
C GLY A 411 21.76 12.29 6.24
N VAL A 412 20.49 12.65 6.08
CA VAL A 412 19.46 12.62 7.11
C VAL A 412 18.15 12.12 6.53
N VAL A 413 17.35 11.45 7.35
CA VAL A 413 15.97 11.07 7.04
C VAL A 413 15.04 11.77 8.02
N LEU A 414 14.09 12.55 7.51
CA LEU A 414 13.08 13.25 8.30
C LEU A 414 11.80 12.42 8.36
N GLU A 415 11.36 12.07 9.56
CA GLU A 415 10.17 11.25 9.82
C GLU A 415 9.34 11.85 10.98
N ASP A 416 8.11 11.38 11.14
CA ASP A 416 7.23 11.72 12.26
C ASP A 416 7.22 10.69 13.41
N LEU A 417 7.99 9.63 13.27
CA LEU A 417 8.06 8.51 14.23
C LEU A 417 9.37 8.49 15.02
N ILE A 418 9.24 8.36 16.35
CA ILE A 418 10.26 7.79 17.23
C ILE A 418 9.87 6.33 17.44
N LEU A 419 10.77 5.38 17.24
CA LEU A 419 10.59 4.02 17.76
C LEU A 419 11.67 3.72 18.82
N PRO A 420 11.46 2.73 19.74
CA PRO A 420 10.27 1.91 19.94
C PRO A 420 9.60 2.14 21.31
N SER A 421 8.27 2.09 21.38
CA SER A 421 7.60 1.46 22.54
C SER A 421 6.26 0.83 22.13
N PRO A 422 5.95 -0.38 22.62
CA PRO A 422 4.68 -1.05 22.39
C PRO A 422 3.64 -0.57 23.41
N THR A 423 3.44 0.74 23.56
CA THR A 423 2.38 1.29 24.43
C THR A 423 1.93 2.66 23.95
N SER A 424 1.07 2.69 22.94
CA SER A 424 0.00 3.68 22.91
C SER A 424 -1.28 2.97 22.51
N SER A 425 -1.93 2.35 23.49
CA SER A 425 -3.38 2.24 23.44
C SER A 425 -3.91 3.67 23.29
N THR A 426 -4.29 4.05 22.08
CA THR A 426 -5.04 5.28 21.86
C THR A 426 -6.37 5.08 22.56
N THR A 427 -6.47 5.59 23.79
CA THR A 427 -7.72 5.70 24.52
C THR A 427 -8.60 6.65 23.72
N VAL A 428 -9.53 6.10 22.94
CA VAL A 428 -10.60 6.90 22.33
C VAL A 428 -11.53 7.30 23.46
N THR A 429 -11.41 8.53 23.92
CA THR A 429 -12.40 9.15 24.81
C THR A 429 -13.71 9.27 24.06
N LEU A 430 -14.64 8.38 24.39
CA LEU A 430 -16.01 8.36 23.87
C LEU A 430 -16.79 9.49 24.57
N MET A 431 -16.93 10.66 23.93
CA MET A 431 -17.92 11.65 24.35
C MET A 431 -19.32 11.18 23.87
N VAL A 432 -20.04 10.51 24.77
CA VAL A 432 -21.46 10.24 24.61
C VAL A 432 -22.22 11.53 24.93
N TYR A 433 -22.78 12.18 23.91
CA TYR A 433 -23.87 13.12 24.11
C TYR A 433 -25.15 12.32 24.32
N GLN A 434 -25.69 12.33 25.54
CA GLN A 434 -27.09 12.00 25.79
C GLN A 434 -27.94 13.20 25.36
N ILE A 435 -28.93 12.96 24.51
CA ILE A 435 -30.13 13.80 24.38
C ILE A 435 -31.14 13.31 25.40
#